data_AF-A0A3D8HI48-F1
#
_entry.id   AF-A0A3D8HI48-F1
#
_cell.length_a   1.000
_cell.length_b   1.000
_cell.length_c   1.000
_cell.angle_alpha   90.00
_cell.angle_beta   90.00
_cell.angle_gamma   90.00
#
_symmetry.space_group_name_H-M   'P 1'
#
loop_
_entity.id
_entity.type
_entity.pdbx_description
1 polymer ?
#
loop_
_entity_poly.entity_id
_entity_poly.type
_entity_poly.pdbx_seq_one_letter_code
_entity_poly.pdbx_strand_id
1 'polypeptide(L)'
;MTDRCTEIQTPDDFLTTPWGMTIFDSCVMRLQTIGEYVKKVDDKTNKQLLPKYPQVPWIKIIGQRNIISHEYSTVDEEKIFITIKKHLPPLKSTVLLIIKDLESNPRSLE
;
A
#
# COMPACT_ATOMS: atom_id res chain seq x y z
N MET A 1 12.66 0.05 -2.33
CA MET A 1 11.91 -0.33 -1.09
C MET A 1 12.27 -1.74 -0.67
N THR A 2 12.56 -2.62 -1.63
CA THR A 2 13.07 -3.98 -1.43
C THR A 2 14.41 -4.05 -0.67
N ASP A 3 15.39 -3.20 -0.97
CA ASP A 3 16.73 -3.33 -0.37
C ASP A 3 16.83 -3.00 1.13
N ARG A 4 15.84 -2.29 1.69
CA ARG A 4 15.81 -1.93 3.12
C ARG A 4 14.98 -2.88 3.98
N CYS A 5 14.35 -3.88 3.36
CA CYS A 5 13.56 -4.90 4.05
C CYS A 5 14.07 -6.32 3.76
N THR A 6 15.28 -6.44 3.19
CA THR A 6 15.97 -7.72 2.96
C THR A 6 16.32 -8.42 4.27
N GLU A 7 16.54 -7.66 5.34
CA GLU A 7 16.86 -8.18 6.67
C GLU A 7 15.61 -8.53 7.50
N ILE A 8 14.42 -8.08 7.07
CA ILE A 8 13.15 -8.38 7.75
C ILE A 8 12.53 -9.65 7.13
N GLN A 9 12.71 -10.76 7.83
CA GLN A 9 12.24 -12.10 7.44
C GLN A 9 11.03 -12.55 8.25
N THR A 10 10.85 -11.99 9.45
CA THR A 10 9.75 -12.24 10.37
C THR A 10 9.19 -10.91 10.89
N PRO A 11 7.96 -10.89 11.44
CA PRO A 11 7.42 -9.72 12.14
C PRO A 11 8.34 -9.24 13.28
N ASP A 12 8.89 -10.18 14.06
CA ASP A 12 9.74 -9.89 15.22
C ASP A 12 11.01 -9.11 14.85
N ASP A 13 11.52 -9.27 13.63
CA ASP A 13 12.70 -8.53 13.14
C ASP A 13 12.48 -7.01 13.14
N PHE A 14 11.23 -6.54 13.13
CA PHE A 14 10.91 -5.12 13.32
C PHE A 14 11.16 -4.61 14.74
N LEU A 15 11.10 -5.48 15.75
CA LEU A 15 11.10 -5.07 17.16
C LEU A 15 12.43 -5.37 17.88
N THR A 16 13.27 -6.22 17.29
CA THR A 16 14.50 -6.70 17.94
C THR A 16 15.64 -5.70 17.94
N THR A 17 15.63 -4.69 17.05
CA THR A 17 16.70 -3.69 16.96
C THR A 17 16.16 -2.27 16.73
N PRO A 18 16.88 -1.22 17.15
CA PRO A 18 16.52 0.17 16.83
C PRO A 18 16.37 0.42 15.31
N TRP A 19 17.18 -0.27 14.51
CA TRP A 19 17.10 -0.21 13.05
C TRP A 19 15.84 -0.90 12.53
N GLY A 20 15.49 -2.08 13.06
CA GLY A 20 14.23 -2.77 12.77
C GLY A 20 13.02 -1.88 13.02
N MET A 21 13.00 -1.17 14.16
CA MET A 21 11.91 -0.24 14.50
C MET A 21 11.86 0.94 13.53
N THR A 22 13.01 1.46 13.12
CA THR A 22 13.10 2.51 12.09
C THR A 22 12.56 2.03 10.73
N ILE A 23 12.83 0.78 10.35
CA ILE A 23 12.27 0.18 9.14
C ILE A 23 10.76 0.02 9.27
N PHE A 24 10.26 -0.40 10.43
CA PHE A 24 8.83 -0.52 10.71
C PHE A 24 8.12 0.82 10.53
N ASP A 25 8.58 1.86 11.22
CA ASP A 25 8.02 3.21 11.13
C ASP A 25 8.04 3.71 9.67
N SER A 26 9.14 3.46 8.97
CA SER A 26 9.28 3.81 7.55
C SER A 26 8.27 3.06 6.66
N CYS A 27 8.00 1.78 6.94
CA CYS A 27 7.03 0.99 6.20
C CYS A 27 5.61 1.50 6.44
N VAL A 28 5.26 1.77 7.69
CA VAL A 28 3.96 2.29 8.09
C VAL A 28 3.68 3.64 7.40
N MET A 29 4.64 4.56 7.42
CA MET A 29 4.53 5.85 6.71
C MET A 29 4.33 5.70 5.20
N ARG A 30 5.01 4.73 4.58
CA ARG A 30 4.85 4.48 3.14
C ARG A 30 3.52 3.83 2.80
N LEU A 31 3.01 2.94 3.65
CA LEU A 31 1.67 2.36 3.48
C LEU A 31 0.58 3.43 3.62
N GLN A 32 0.72 4.34 4.59
CA GLN A 32 -0.17 5.51 4.71
C GLN A 32 -0.14 6.37 3.44
N THR A 33 1.05 6.63 2.90
CA THR A 33 1.24 7.39 1.67
C THR A 33 0.57 6.72 0.47
N ILE A 34 0.68 5.39 0.35
CA ILE A 34 0.00 4.62 -0.70
C ILE A 34 -1.51 4.78 -0.58
N GLY A 35 -2.09 4.63 0.61
CA GLY A 35 -3.52 4.82 0.83
C GLY A 35 -4.01 6.22 0.44
N GLU A 36 -3.23 7.25 0.75
CA GLU A 36 -3.52 8.63 0.36
C GLU A 36 -3.52 8.83 -1.17
N TYR A 37 -2.53 8.29 -1.87
CA TYR A 37 -2.49 8.39 -3.33
C TYR A 37 -3.59 7.59 -4.02
N VAL A 38 -3.92 6.40 -3.50
CA VAL A 38 -5.05 5.62 -4.01
C VAL A 38 -6.34 6.42 -3.88
N LYS A 39 -6.58 7.08 -2.73
CA LYS A 39 -7.73 7.96 -2.55
C LYS A 39 -7.74 9.10 -3.56
N LYS A 40 -6.61 9.78 -3.78
CA LYS A 40 -6.52 10.88 -4.76
C LYS A 40 -6.82 10.42 -6.18
N VAL A 41 -6.39 9.21 -6.56
CA VAL A 41 -6.70 8.61 -7.86
C VAL A 41 -8.19 8.28 -7.95
N ASP A 42 -8.78 7.70 -6.91
CA ASP A 42 -10.21 7.40 -6.86
C ASP A 42 -11.05 8.68 -7.04
N ASP A 43 -10.71 9.74 -6.31
CA ASP A 43 -11.37 11.05 -6.41
C ASP A 43 -11.18 11.67 -7.80
N LYS A 44 -9.95 11.67 -8.35
CA LYS A 44 -9.64 12.25 -9.68
C LYS A 44 -10.35 11.52 -10.82
N THR A 45 -10.66 10.24 -10.65
CA THR A 45 -11.31 9.42 -11.66
C THR A 45 -12.81 9.27 -11.42
N ASN A 46 -13.40 10.13 -10.56
CA ASN A 46 -14.81 10.08 -10.18
C ASN A 46 -15.25 8.68 -9.69
N LYS A 47 -14.33 7.94 -9.06
CA LYS A 47 -14.53 6.56 -8.57
C LYS A 47 -14.83 5.54 -9.66
N GLN A 48 -14.48 5.82 -10.91
CA GLN A 48 -14.79 4.94 -12.04
C GLN A 48 -13.62 4.05 -12.46
N LEU A 49 -12.38 4.43 -12.14
CA LEU A 49 -11.20 3.66 -12.57
C LEU A 49 -10.98 2.42 -11.70
N LEU A 50 -10.89 2.59 -10.38
CA LEU A 50 -10.52 1.52 -9.46
C LEU A 50 -11.49 0.32 -9.47
N PRO A 51 -12.83 0.49 -9.59
CA PRO A 51 -13.76 -0.64 -9.68
C PRO A 51 -13.53 -1.58 -10.87
N LYS A 52 -12.80 -1.13 -11.92
CA LYS A 52 -12.42 -1.97 -13.07
C LYS A 52 -11.35 -3.01 -12.72
N TYR A 53 -10.70 -2.88 -11.55
CA TYR A 53 -9.63 -3.75 -11.08
C TYR A 53 -9.98 -4.35 -9.70
N PRO A 54 -11.01 -5.23 -9.61
CA PRO A 54 -11.57 -5.70 -8.35
C PRO A 54 -10.67 -6.66 -7.57
N GLN A 55 -9.57 -7.14 -8.16
CA GLN A 55 -8.59 -8.00 -7.49
C GLN A 55 -7.85 -7.29 -6.34
N VAL A 56 -7.88 -5.96 -6.31
CA VAL A 56 -7.32 -5.15 -5.23
C VAL A 56 -8.46 -4.59 -4.36
N PRO A 57 -8.43 -4.76 -3.03
CA PRO A 57 -9.46 -4.23 -2.14
C PRO A 57 -9.25 -2.74 -1.87
N TRP A 58 -9.53 -1.88 -2.86
CA TRP A 58 -9.24 -0.43 -2.81
C TRP A 58 -9.80 0.29 -1.58
N ILE A 59 -11.04 -0.03 -1.19
CA ILE A 59 -11.69 0.55 -0.01
C ILE A 59 -10.87 0.24 1.27
N LYS A 60 -10.33 -0.97 1.39
CA LYS A 60 -9.49 -1.35 2.54
C LYS A 60 -8.16 -0.60 2.54
N ILE A 61 -7.56 -0.39 1.37
CA ILE A 61 -6.30 0.37 1.23
C ILE A 61 -6.50 1.84 1.61
N ILE A 62 -7.60 2.46 1.16
CA ILE A 62 -7.95 3.83 1.54
C ILE A 62 -8.24 3.91 3.05
N GLY A 63 -8.99 2.93 3.59
CA GLY A 63 -9.31 2.86 5.00
C GLY A 63 -8.09 2.66 5.91
N GLN A 64 -7.09 1.90 5.46
CA GLN A 64 -5.85 1.63 6.22
C GLN A 64 -5.14 2.93 6.63
N ARG A 65 -5.17 3.96 5.79
CA ARG A 65 -4.62 5.28 6.11
C ARG A 65 -5.17 5.84 7.43
N ASN A 66 -6.48 5.71 7.65
CA ASN A 66 -7.13 6.26 8.85
C ASN A 66 -6.67 5.53 10.12
N ILE A 67 -6.54 4.20 10.04
CA ILE A 67 -6.06 3.36 11.14
C ILE A 67 -4.62 3.76 11.48
N ILE A 68 -3.74 3.85 10.49
CA ILE A 68 -2.34 4.24 10.74
C ILE A 68 -2.24 5.63 11.36
N SER A 69 -3.05 6.60 10.92
CA SER A 69 -2.95 7.98 11.43
C SER A 69 -3.59 8.19 12.82
N HIS A 70 -4.63 7.43 13.18
CA HIS A 70 -5.38 7.66 14.45
C HIS A 70 -5.03 6.63 15.53
N GLU A 71 -4.64 5.43 15.11
CA GLU A 71 -4.43 4.27 15.97
C GLU A 71 -3.01 3.70 15.77
N TYR A 72 -2.03 4.59 15.51
CA TYR A 72 -0.63 4.21 15.23
C TYR A 72 -0.06 3.27 16.31
N SER A 73 -0.35 3.57 17.58
CA SER A 73 0.11 2.77 18.73
C SER A 73 -0.46 1.35 18.78
N THR A 74 -1.49 1.05 18.00
CA THR A 74 -2.08 -0.29 17.88
C THR A 74 -1.82 -0.92 16.51
N VAL A 75 -0.93 -0.32 15.69
CA VAL A 75 -0.50 -0.92 14.43
C VAL A 75 0.35 -2.13 14.73
N ASP A 76 -0.15 -3.27 14.26
CA ASP A 76 0.39 -4.60 14.49
C ASP A 76 1.47 -4.94 13.43
N GLU A 77 2.67 -5.24 13.90
CA GLU A 77 3.84 -5.59 13.11
C GLU A 77 3.65 -6.82 12.23
N GLU A 78 2.88 -7.80 12.67
CA GLU A 78 2.52 -8.97 11.87
C GLU A 78 1.66 -8.55 10.68
N LYS A 79 0.67 -7.67 10.91
CA LYS A 79 -0.17 -7.15 9.83
C LYS A 79 0.62 -6.31 8.83
N ILE A 80 1.57 -5.50 9.30
CA ILE A 80 2.46 -4.72 8.42
C ILE A 80 3.35 -5.66 7.61
N PHE A 81 3.97 -6.65 8.26
CA PHE A 81 4.79 -7.66 7.59
C PHE A 81 4.00 -8.40 6.50
N ILE A 82 2.80 -8.90 6.82
CA ILE A 82 1.89 -9.55 5.87
C ILE A 82 1.52 -8.61 4.73
N THR A 83 1.21 -7.35 5.02
CA THR A 83 0.87 -6.35 4.00
C THR A 83 2.03 -6.17 3.01
N ILE A 84 3.26 -6.02 3.51
CA ILE A 84 4.45 -5.85 2.68
C ILE A 84 4.71 -7.08 1.81
N LYS A 85 4.68 -8.29 2.40
CA LYS A 85 5.06 -9.52 1.70
C LYS A 85 3.96 -10.07 0.79
N LYS A 86 2.69 -10.00 1.21
CA LYS A 86 1.56 -10.65 0.50
C LYS A 86 0.68 -9.69 -0.29
N HIS A 87 0.46 -8.46 0.17
CA HIS A 87 -0.51 -7.55 -0.45
C HIS A 87 0.13 -6.49 -1.35
N LEU A 88 1.34 -6.05 -1.02
CA LEU A 88 2.06 -5.05 -1.82
C LEU A 88 2.45 -5.54 -3.23
N PRO A 89 2.88 -6.80 -3.44
CA PRO A 89 3.22 -7.27 -4.78
C PRO A 89 2.01 -7.29 -5.74
N PRO A 90 0.85 -7.87 -5.37
CA PRO A 90 -0.35 -7.80 -6.22
C PRO A 90 -0.84 -6.37 -6.49
N LEU A 91 -0.73 -5.47 -5.51
CA LEU A 91 -1.04 -4.06 -5.67
C LEU A 91 -0.13 -3.42 -6.75
N LYS A 92 1.19 -3.63 -6.65
CA LYS A 92 2.15 -3.12 -7.64
C LYS A 92 1.82 -3.63 -9.05
N SER A 93 1.59 -4.94 -9.20
CA SER A 93 1.24 -5.53 -10.49
C SER A 93 -0.04 -4.94 -11.07
N THR A 94 -1.04 -4.69 -10.22
CA THR A 94 -2.31 -4.08 -10.66
C THR A 94 -2.11 -2.62 -11.08
N VAL A 95 -1.33 -1.83 -10.36
CA VAL A 95 -1.01 -0.45 -10.76
C VAL A 95 -0.29 -0.40 -12.11
N LEU A 96 0.66 -1.31 -12.36
CA LEU A 96 1.33 -1.41 -13.66
C LEU A 96 0.36 -1.81 -14.79
N LEU A 97 -0.60 -2.69 -14.51
CA LEU A 97 -1.66 -3.03 -15.45
C LEU A 97 -2.53 -1.80 -15.77
N ILE A 98 -2.96 -1.05 -14.75
CA ILE A 98 -3.73 0.19 -14.93
C ILE A 98 -3.00 1.16 -15.86
N ILE A 99 -1.71 1.39 -15.63
CA ILE A 99 -0.90 2.28 -16.47
C ILE A 99 -0.90 1.79 -17.92
N LYS A 100 -0.64 0.49 -18.14
CA LYS A 100 -0.62 -0.10 -19.48
C LYS A 100 -1.97 0.03 -20.20
N ASP A 101 -3.07 -0.20 -19.49
CA ASP A 101 -4.42 -0.11 -20.06
C ASP A 101 -4.79 1.33 -20.44
N LEU A 102 -4.36 2.31 -19.65
CA LEU A 102 -4.52 3.74 -19.95
C LEU A 102 -3.68 4.18 -21.16
N GLU A 103 -2.43 3.71 -21.26
CA GLU A 103 -1.55 3.97 -22.42
C GLU A 103 -2.10 3.34 -23.70
N SER A 104 -2.73 2.16 -23.60
CA SER A 104 -3.32 1.44 -24.73
C SER A 104 -4.68 1.99 -25.15
N ASN A 105 -5.35 2.78 -24.31
CA ASN A 105 -6.66 3.39 -24.62
C ASN A 105 -6.80 4.82 -24.01
N PRO A 106 -6.25 5.85 -24.70
CA PRO A 106 -6.19 7.22 -24.19
C PRO A 106 -7.54 7.89 -23.91
N ARG A 107 -8.64 7.37 -24.50
CA ARG A 107 -10.01 7.92 -24.35
C ARG A 107 -10.71 7.54 -23.06
N SER A 108 -10.07 6.77 -22.17
CA SER A 108 -10.68 6.30 -20.92
C SER A 108 -10.55 7.27 -19.73
N LEU A 109 -9.93 8.44 -19.97
CA LEU A 109 -9.71 9.53 -19.01
C LEU A 109 -10.60 10.77 -19.26
N GLU A 110 -11.42 10.76 -20.33
CA GLU A 110 -12.47 11.75 -20.62
C GLU A 110 -13.81 11.31 -19.99
#